data_AF-A0A227J0G9-F1
#
_entry.id   AF-A0A227J0G9-F1
#
_cell.length_a   1.000
_cell.length_b   1.000
_cell.length_c   1.000
_cell.angle_alpha   90.00
_cell.angle_beta   90.00
_cell.angle_gamma   90.00
#
_symmetry.space_group_name_H-M   'P 1'
#
loop_
_entity.id
_entity.type
_entity.pdbx_description
1 polymer ?
#
loop_
_entity_poly.entity_id
_entity_poly.type
_entity_poly.pdbx_seq_one_letter_code
_entity_poly.pdbx_strand_id
1 'polypeptide(L)'
;DVHANLGGVLSLVLLFFLISGLSWAGIWGAKMVQAWNTFPTYYTWGEKPESILTHKDLNHGSSEEMPWNLELAAVPESKDKPAHDHANMEKGA
;
A
#
# COMPACT_ATOMS: atom_id res chain seq x y z
N ASP A 1 15.38 -27.38 26.08
CA ASP A 1 14.58 -26.49 26.93
C ASP A 1 13.94 -25.36 26.12
N VAL A 2 14.71 -24.43 25.55
CA VAL A 2 14.20 -23.33 24.70
C VAL A 2 13.21 -23.77 23.62
N HIS A 3 13.47 -24.89 22.93
CA HIS A 3 12.58 -25.40 21.88
C HIS A 3 11.17 -25.77 22.41
N ALA A 4 11.08 -26.35 23.61
CA ALA A 4 9.81 -26.74 24.20
C ALA A 4 9.03 -25.52 24.69
N ASN A 5 9.71 -24.57 25.32
CA ASN A 5 9.09 -23.32 25.79
C ASN A 5 8.63 -22.45 24.60
N LEU A 6 9.52 -22.19 23.64
CA LEU A 6 9.21 -21.39 22.45
C LEU A 6 8.13 -22.06 21.61
N GLY A 7 8.23 -23.37 21.41
CA GLY A 7 7.23 -24.16 20.71
C GLY A 7 5.86 -24.07 21.40
N GLY A 8 5.81 -24.28 22.71
CA GLY A 8 4.57 -24.20 23.49
C GLY A 8 3.90 -22.83 23.44
N VAL A 9 4.67 -21.75 23.66
CA VAL A 9 4.16 -20.38 23.58
C VAL A 9 3.69 -20.06 22.16
N LEU A 10 4.46 -20.41 21.13
CA LEU A 10 4.10 -20.18 19.74
C LEU A 10 2.84 -20.96 19.33
N SER A 11 2.69 -22.21 19.77
CA SER A 11 1.50 -23.02 19.50
C SER A 11 0.23 -22.42 20.10
N LEU A 12 0.29 -21.83 21.30
CA LEU A 12 -0.86 -21.13 21.89
C LEU A 12 -1.24 -19.88 21.09
N VAL A 13 -0.26 -19.10 20.65
CA VAL A 13 -0.47 -17.93 19.79
C VAL A 13 -1.11 -18.36 18.45
N LEU A 14 -0.60 -19.42 17.82
CA LEU A 14 -1.13 -19.95 16.57
C LEU A 14 -2.55 -20.51 16.74
N LEU A 15 -2.84 -21.21 17.84
CA LEU A 15 -4.19 -21.71 18.12
C LEU A 15 -5.19 -20.56 18.28
N PHE A 16 -4.82 -19.51 19.02
CA PHE A 16 -5.64 -18.31 19.15
C PHE A 16 -5.86 -17.63 17.78
N PHE A 17 -4.80 -17.53 16.97
CA PHE A 17 -4.88 -16.98 15.62
C PHE A 17 -5.87 -17.76 14.74
N LEU A 18 -5.83 -19.09 14.76
CA LEU A 18 -6.75 -19.95 14.02
C LEU A 18 -8.21 -19.78 14.46
N ILE A 19 -8.46 -19.62 15.77
CA ILE A 19 -9.82 -19.46 16.33
C ILE A 19 -10.39 -18.05 16.07
N SER A 20 -9.55 -17.01 16.07
CA SER A 20 -9.98 -15.61 15.83
C SER A 20 -10.52 -15.34 14.42
N GLY A 21 -10.37 -16.30 13.50
CA GLY A 21 -11.03 -16.30 12.20
C GLY A 21 -10.65 -15.12 11.30
N LEU A 22 -9.41 -14.60 11.39
CA LEU A 22 -8.88 -13.51 10.57
C LEU A 22 -9.67 -12.19 10.61
N SER A 23 -10.64 -12.04 11.52
CA SER A 23 -11.48 -10.84 11.60
C SER A 23 -10.66 -9.55 11.81
N TRP A 24 -9.50 -9.62 12.47
CA TRP A 24 -8.60 -8.47 12.60
C TRP A 24 -7.69 -8.23 11.40
N ALA A 25 -7.63 -9.13 10.42
CA ALA A 25 -6.63 -9.10 9.34
C ALA A 25 -6.66 -7.76 8.58
N GLY A 26 -7.84 -7.14 8.45
CA GLY A 26 -7.98 -5.78 7.93
C GLY A 26 -7.28 -4.72 8.78
N ILE A 27 -7.37 -4.78 10.12
CA ILE A 27 -6.65 -3.86 11.03
C ILE A 27 -5.15 -4.12 10.98
N TRP A 28 -4.75 -5.38 11.05
CA TRP A 28 -3.34 -5.76 11.01
C TRP A 28 -2.69 -5.29 9.70
N GLY A 29 -3.34 -5.52 8.57
CA GLY A 29 -2.80 -5.09 7.29
C GLY A 29 -2.87 -3.59 7.03
N ALA A 30 -4.05 -2.99 7.17
CA ALA A 30 -4.25 -1.59 6.83
C ALA A 30 -3.61 -0.61 7.83
N LYS A 31 -3.28 -1.02 9.05
CA LYS A 31 -2.69 -0.11 10.06
C LYS A 31 -1.29 -0.50 10.48
N MET A 32 -1.05 -1.78 10.78
CA MET A 32 0.22 -2.19 11.37
C MET A 32 1.26 -2.47 10.29
N VAL A 33 0.93 -3.33 9.33
CA VAL A 33 1.90 -3.74 8.31
C VAL A 33 2.12 -2.65 7.27
N GLN A 34 1.10 -1.83 6.99
CA GLN A 34 1.28 -0.69 6.12
C GLN A 34 2.23 0.35 6.70
N ALA A 35 2.13 0.72 7.98
CA ALA A 35 3.08 1.64 8.61
C ALA A 35 4.52 1.08 8.58
N TRP A 36 4.66 -0.24 8.66
CA TRP A 36 5.95 -0.93 8.63
C TRP A 36 6.56 -1.04 7.22
N ASN A 37 5.73 -1.25 6.18
CA ASN A 37 6.16 -1.41 4.79
C ASN A 37 5.92 -0.17 3.92
N THR A 38 5.48 0.93 4.51
CA THR A 38 5.39 2.21 3.80
C THR A 38 6.79 2.52 3.33
N PHE A 39 6.98 2.47 2.00
CA PHE A 39 8.22 2.93 1.39
C PHE A 39 8.48 4.35 1.90
N PRO A 40 9.73 4.72 2.22
CA PRO A 40 10.10 6.12 2.33
C PRO A 40 9.76 6.71 0.97
N THR A 41 8.58 7.33 0.86
CA THR A 41 8.20 8.01 -0.35
C THR A 41 9.24 9.12 -0.53
N TYR A 42 9.49 9.55 -1.77
CA TYR A 42 10.47 10.60 -2.06
C TYR A 42 10.22 11.90 -1.26
N TYR A 43 9.05 12.00 -0.62
CA TYR A 43 8.52 13.07 0.22
C TYR A 43 8.81 12.95 1.73
N THR A 44 9.57 11.93 2.19
CA THR A 44 10.01 11.87 3.61
C THR A 44 10.86 13.09 4.01
N TRP A 45 11.48 13.76 3.03
CA TRP A 45 12.25 14.99 3.19
C TRP A 45 11.89 16.09 2.17
N GLY A 46 10.74 15.97 1.49
CA GLY A 46 10.29 16.90 0.43
C GLY A 46 8.82 17.34 0.59
N GLU A 47 8.33 18.18 -0.31
CA GLU A 47 6.94 18.66 -0.30
C GLU A 47 5.95 17.50 -0.46
N LYS A 48 5.02 17.35 0.48
CA LYS A 48 4.03 16.28 0.43
C LYS A 48 3.07 16.52 -0.74
N PRO A 49 2.71 15.48 -1.51
CA PRO A 49 1.68 15.63 -2.53
C PRO A 49 0.37 16.07 -1.86
N GLU A 50 -0.25 17.13 -2.39
CA GLU A 50 -1.56 17.61 -1.94
C GLU A 50 -2.71 16.77 -2.49
N SER A 51 -2.42 15.70 -3.24
CA SER A 51 -3.43 14.82 -3.81
C SER A 51 -4.36 14.29 -2.71
N ILE A 52 -5.65 14.57 -2.89
CA ILE A 52 -6.72 14.07 -2.04
C ILE A 52 -7.05 12.59 -2.30
N LEU A 53 -6.49 12.02 -3.38
CA LEU A 53 -6.74 10.66 -3.84
C LEU A 53 -5.63 9.70 -3.36
N THR A 54 -6.05 8.55 -2.84
CA THR A 54 -5.17 7.46 -2.42
C THR A 54 -5.10 6.38 -3.49
N HIS A 55 -4.08 5.52 -3.47
CA HIS A 55 -4.02 4.40 -4.42
C HIS A 55 -5.21 3.46 -4.25
N LYS A 56 -5.82 3.36 -3.06
CA LYS A 56 -7.06 2.60 -2.85
C LYS A 56 -8.18 3.04 -3.79
N ASP A 57 -8.25 4.32 -4.11
CA ASP A 57 -9.31 4.87 -4.95
C ASP A 57 -9.13 4.50 -6.43
N LEU A 58 -8.01 3.86 -6.79
CA LEU A 58 -7.77 3.27 -8.10
C LEU A 58 -8.30 1.83 -8.22
N ASN A 59 -8.81 1.24 -7.13
CA ASN A 59 -9.43 -0.09 -7.17
C ASN A 59 -10.73 -0.05 -7.98
N HIS A 60 -10.94 -1.06 -8.85
CA HIS A 60 -12.10 -1.13 -9.71
C HIS A 60 -13.23 -1.93 -9.05
N GLY A 61 -14.30 -1.23 -8.64
CA GLY A 61 -15.50 -1.86 -8.10
C GLY A 61 -15.23 -2.66 -6.82
N SER A 62 -15.49 -3.97 -6.85
CA SER A 62 -15.25 -4.88 -5.71
C SER A 62 -13.88 -5.57 -5.78
N SER A 63 -13.01 -5.18 -6.71
CA SER A 63 -11.70 -5.80 -6.91
C SER A 63 -10.62 -4.94 -6.25
N GLU A 64 -9.96 -5.48 -5.24
CA GLU A 64 -8.76 -4.89 -4.64
C GLU A 64 -7.53 -5.23 -5.50
N GLU A 65 -7.30 -4.43 -6.54
CA GLU A 65 -6.18 -4.58 -7.48
C GLU A 65 -4.90 -3.96 -6.94
N MET A 66 -5.04 -2.92 -6.12
CA MET A 66 -3.92 -2.22 -5.52
C MET A 66 -3.39 -3.01 -4.33
N PRO A 67 -2.06 -3.19 -4.24
CA PRO A 67 -1.50 -3.94 -3.15
C PRO A 67 -1.73 -3.18 -1.84
N TRP A 68 -2.16 -3.91 -0.82
CA TRP A 68 -2.48 -3.43 0.54
C TRP A 68 -1.47 -2.43 1.15
N ASN A 69 -0.18 -2.54 0.83
CA ASN A 69 0.86 -1.67 1.34
C ASN A 69 0.88 -0.28 0.68
N LEU A 70 0.26 -0.13 -0.50
CA LEU A 70 0.16 1.13 -1.23
C LEU A 70 -1.20 1.80 -1.06
N GLU A 71 -2.23 1.09 -0.62
CA GLU A 71 -3.61 1.60 -0.62
C GLU A 71 -3.79 2.97 0.06
N LEU A 72 -3.16 3.23 1.22
CA LEU A 72 -3.24 4.55 1.89
C LEU A 72 -2.17 5.56 1.45
N ALA A 73 -1.30 5.22 0.49
CA ALA A 73 -0.38 6.19 -0.08
C ALA A 73 -1.14 7.10 -1.05
N ALA A 74 -0.88 8.40 -1.02
CA ALA A 74 -1.43 9.34 -2.01
C ALA A 74 -0.87 9.04 -3.40
N VAL A 75 -1.70 9.19 -4.42
CA VAL A 75 -1.22 9.10 -5.82
C VAL A 75 -0.35 10.31 -6.16
N PRO A 76 0.66 10.17 -7.04
CA PRO A 76 1.44 11.31 -7.50
C PRO A 76 0.54 12.29 -8.26
N GLU A 77 0.76 13.58 -8.03
CA GLU A 77 0.08 14.63 -8.78
C GLU A 77 0.56 14.63 -10.23
N SER A 78 -0.37 14.75 -11.17
CA SER A 78 -0.03 15.04 -12.56
C SER A 78 0.50 16.47 -12.62
N LYS A 79 1.82 16.63 -12.70
CA LYS A 79 2.38 17.93 -13.09
C LYS A 79 1.97 18.18 -14.54
N ASP A 80 1.17 19.22 -14.77
CA ASP A 80 0.94 19.81 -16.08
C ASP A 80 2.28 20.30 -16.65
N LYS A 81 3.08 19.39 -17.18
CA LYS A 81 4.08 19.80 -18.17
C LYS A 81 3.28 20.32 -19.35
N PRO A 82 3.63 21.48 -19.94
CA PRO A 82 2.98 21.95 -21.16
C PRO A 82 2.93 20.77 -22.13
N ALA A 83 1.73 20.48 -22.65
CA ALA A 83 1.50 19.32 -23.50
C ALA A 83 2.60 19.28 -24.57
N HIS A 84 3.35 18.17 -24.62
CA HIS A 84 4.21 17.93 -25.77
C HIS A 84 3.29 17.86 -26.98
N ASP A 85 3.38 18.87 -27.84
CA ASP A 85 2.46 19.07 -28.94
C ASP A 85 2.67 18.00 -30.01
N HIS A 86 1.93 16.89 -29.90
CA HIS A 86 1.92 15.82 -30.89
C HIS A 86 1.20 16.23 -32.19
N ALA A 87 0.53 17.38 -32.22
CA ALA A 87 -0.14 17.87 -33.43
C ALA A 87 0.84 18.38 -34.50
N ASN A 88 2.09 18.67 -34.12
CA ASN A 88 3.15 19.14 -35.00
C ASN A 88 4.18 18.07 -35.37
N MET A 89 3.85 16.76 -35.28
CA MET A 89 4.64 15.72 -35.94
C MET A 89 4.37 15.77 -37.45
N GLU A 90 4.87 16.83 -38.08
CA GLU A 90 4.82 17.02 -39.52
C GLU A 90 5.61 15.90 -40.21
N LYS A 91 5.00 15.37 -41.27
CA LYS A 91 5.52 14.32 -42.16
C LYS A 91 6.89 14.74 -42.72
N GLY A 92 7.96 14.30 -42.09
CA GLY A 92 9.33 14.49 -42.55
C GLY A 92 10.01 13.17 -42.92
N ALA A 93 9.65 12.59 -44.07
CA ALA A 93 10.49 11.77 -44.95
C ALA A 93 9.74 11.50 -46.26
#